data_AF-A0A809QNK4-F1
#
_entry.id   AF-A0A809QNK4-F1
#
_cell.length_a   1.000
_cell.length_b   1.000
_cell.length_c   1.000
_cell.angle_alpha   90.00
_cell.angle_beta   90.00
_cell.angle_gamma   90.00
#
_symmetry.space_group_name_H-M   'P 1'
#
loop_
_entity.id
_entity.type
_entity.pdbx_description
1 polymer ?
#
loop_
_entity_poly.entity_id
_entity_poly.type
_entity_poly.pdbx_seq_one_letter_code
_entity_poly.pdbx_strand_id
1 'polypeptide(L)'
;MPSTHINSRRRALLFCPALLLLNTSLAHAAPTYQKSQTDGWTLMFDQGLQTADAASRSAFIKVLNEQLARLNKLPAQAQTGLRKVSIYVSSGTYRAFGAQHHPSAQWLREHGYPVEFAGNIEICNWKEFTALVNSQPYALLHEMAHAYHFQHPELDAAILRAYDNAKAAGLYRKVTRDHRPELQEAYAISNHREYFAELSEAYFGENDFFPYHRAELRQYDAQGYAMLESVWKILV
;
A
#
# COMPACT_ATOMS: atom_id res chain seq x y z
N MET A 1 -49.15 44.22 -59.53
CA MET A 1 -48.66 43.56 -60.77
C MET A 1 -47.42 44.29 -61.23
N PRO A 2 -46.36 43.67 -61.79
CA PRO A 2 -45.90 42.27 -61.81
C PRO A 2 -44.59 42.09 -60.98
N SER A 3 -44.30 40.91 -60.43
CA SER A 3 -43.47 39.80 -60.98
C SER A 3 -41.95 40.04 -60.87
N THR A 4 -41.28 39.38 -59.90
CA THR A 4 -40.38 38.21 -60.06
C THR A 4 -38.93 38.52 -60.47
N HIS A 5 -37.95 38.22 -59.61
CA HIS A 5 -37.07 37.04 -59.70
C HIS A 5 -35.81 37.16 -58.78
N ILE A 6 -35.62 36.17 -57.90
CA ILE A 6 -34.44 35.28 -57.72
C ILE A 6 -33.05 35.99 -57.84
N ASN A 7 -32.10 35.98 -56.88
CA ASN A 7 -31.40 34.79 -56.37
C ASN A 7 -30.31 35.12 -55.32
N SER A 8 -29.95 34.06 -54.57
CA SER A 8 -28.64 33.75 -54.00
C SER A 8 -28.04 34.66 -52.93
N ARG A 9 -28.41 34.41 -51.68
CA ARG A 9 -27.50 34.66 -50.54
C ARG A 9 -26.32 33.69 -50.63
N ARG A 10 -25.12 34.19 -50.95
CA ARG A 10 -23.86 33.49 -50.75
C ARG A 10 -23.68 33.25 -49.25
N ARG A 11 -23.89 32.02 -48.77
CA ARG A 11 -23.38 31.56 -47.48
C ARG A 11 -21.91 31.20 -47.69
N ALA A 12 -21.02 31.98 -47.10
CA ALA A 12 -19.62 31.61 -46.97
C ALA A 12 -19.54 30.37 -46.06
N LEU A 13 -19.09 29.25 -46.63
CA LEU A 13 -18.70 28.06 -45.89
C LEU A 13 -17.36 28.37 -45.19
N LEU A 14 -17.43 28.65 -43.89
CA LEU A 14 -16.26 28.63 -43.02
C LEU A 14 -15.83 27.17 -42.86
N PHE A 15 -14.74 26.82 -43.54
CA PHE A 15 -14.02 25.56 -43.37
C PHE A 15 -13.41 25.58 -41.96
N CYS A 16 -14.06 24.92 -41.01
CA CYS A 16 -13.47 24.67 -39.69
C CYS A 16 -12.57 23.44 -39.86
N PRO A 17 -11.23 23.56 -39.79
CA PRO A 17 -10.40 22.37 -39.81
C PRO A 17 -10.69 21.62 -38.52
N ALA A 18 -11.22 20.41 -38.65
CA ALA A 18 -11.29 19.48 -37.54
C ALA A 18 -9.85 19.20 -37.12
N LEU A 19 -9.41 19.84 -36.03
CA LEU A 19 -8.16 19.50 -35.38
C LEU A 19 -8.36 18.09 -34.81
N LEU A 20 -7.89 17.07 -35.52
CA LEU A 20 -7.70 15.75 -34.94
C LEU A 20 -6.70 15.95 -33.80
N LEU A 21 -7.22 16.06 -32.57
CA LEU A 21 -6.43 15.80 -31.39
C LEU A 21 -6.06 14.32 -31.45
N LEU A 22 -4.90 14.03 -32.02
CA LEU A 22 -4.18 12.81 -31.76
C LEU A 22 -3.96 12.79 -30.24
N ASN A 23 -4.87 12.16 -29.51
CA ASN A 23 -4.59 11.63 -28.19
C ASN A 23 -3.53 10.56 -28.39
N THR A 24 -2.26 10.98 -28.52
CA THR A 24 -1.16 10.11 -28.19
C THR A 24 -1.21 9.95 -26.69
N SER A 25 -2.08 9.05 -26.21
CA SER A 25 -1.74 8.34 -25.00
C SER A 25 -0.38 7.73 -25.31
N LEU A 26 0.69 8.33 -24.78
CA LEU A 26 1.93 7.59 -24.59
C LEU A 26 1.49 6.41 -23.73
N ALA A 27 1.18 5.29 -24.38
CA ALA A 27 1.09 4.02 -23.71
C ALA A 27 2.48 3.85 -23.11
N HIS A 28 2.62 4.21 -21.83
CA HIS A 28 3.77 3.84 -21.05
C HIS A 28 3.83 2.33 -21.22
N ALA A 29 4.87 1.83 -21.90
CA ALA A 29 5.08 0.40 -22.00
C ALA A 29 5.01 -0.12 -20.56
N ALA A 30 4.10 -1.08 -20.31
CA ALA A 30 3.90 -1.59 -18.96
C ALA A 30 5.28 -2.00 -18.41
N PRO A 31 5.66 -1.55 -17.20
CA PRO A 31 6.97 -1.85 -16.68
C PRO A 31 7.17 -3.37 -16.68
N THR A 32 8.23 -3.82 -17.34
CA THR A 32 8.63 -5.23 -17.32
C THR A 32 9.30 -5.50 -15.98
N TYR A 33 8.59 -6.16 -15.08
CA TYR A 33 9.15 -6.61 -13.81
C TYR A 33 9.93 -7.91 -13.99
N GLN A 34 11.17 -7.94 -13.51
CA GLN A 34 11.95 -9.16 -13.39
C GLN A 34 11.57 -9.90 -12.11
N LYS A 35 11.09 -11.13 -12.28
CA LYS A 35 10.77 -12.01 -11.15
C LYS A 35 12.06 -12.55 -10.50
N SER A 36 12.09 -12.52 -9.17
CA SER A 36 13.08 -13.15 -8.31
C SER A 36 12.39 -13.83 -7.13
N GLN A 37 13.14 -14.62 -6.36
CA GLN A 37 12.65 -15.26 -5.14
C GLN A 37 13.70 -15.20 -4.04
N THR A 38 13.28 -14.89 -2.82
CA THR A 38 14.15 -14.86 -1.63
C THR A 38 13.39 -15.34 -0.42
N ASP A 39 13.94 -16.34 0.28
CA ASP A 39 13.32 -17.00 1.44
C ASP A 39 11.88 -17.48 1.23
N GLY A 40 11.47 -17.74 -0.01
CA GLY A 40 10.10 -18.13 -0.37
C GLY A 40 9.17 -16.95 -0.73
N TRP A 41 9.61 -15.70 -0.57
CA TRP A 41 8.89 -14.51 -1.06
C TRP A 41 9.14 -14.29 -2.56
N THR A 42 8.07 -14.02 -3.30
CA THR A 42 8.16 -13.63 -4.71
C THR A 42 8.41 -12.12 -4.81
N LEU A 43 9.52 -11.75 -5.46
CA LEU A 43 9.93 -10.36 -5.65
C LEU A 43 9.84 -10.00 -7.14
N MET A 44 9.28 -8.83 -7.45
CA MET A 44 9.10 -8.34 -8.81
C MET A 44 9.85 -7.02 -8.92
N PHE A 45 11.02 -7.01 -9.56
CA PHE A 45 11.90 -5.83 -9.64
C PHE A 45 11.69 -5.07 -10.94
N ASP A 46 11.43 -3.76 -10.85
CA ASP A 46 11.34 -2.93 -12.05
C ASP A 46 12.69 -2.74 -12.75
N GLN A 47 12.67 -2.16 -13.95
CA GLN A 47 13.88 -1.92 -14.72
C GLN A 47 14.85 -0.95 -14.01
N GLY A 48 14.34 0.03 -13.28
CA GLY A 48 15.16 1.03 -12.62
C GLY A 48 16.09 0.43 -11.56
N LEU A 49 15.59 -0.50 -10.74
CA LEU A 49 16.42 -1.25 -9.80
C LEU A 49 17.41 -2.19 -10.52
N GLN A 50 16.98 -2.82 -11.62
CA GLN A 50 17.84 -3.72 -12.40
C GLN A 50 19.06 -3.01 -12.99
N THR A 51 18.87 -1.78 -13.48
CA THR A 51 19.92 -0.95 -14.09
C THR A 51 20.70 -0.07 -13.10
N ALA A 52 20.32 -0.08 -11.82
CA ALA A 52 21.01 0.68 -10.79
C ALA A 52 22.47 0.21 -10.63
N ASP A 53 23.33 1.10 -10.13
CA ASP A 53 24.69 0.74 -9.78
C ASP A 53 24.71 -0.32 -8.68
N ALA A 54 25.80 -1.10 -8.64
CA ALA A 54 25.91 -2.24 -7.74
C ALA A 54 25.84 -1.85 -6.25
N ALA A 55 26.32 -0.66 -5.87
CA ALA A 55 26.32 -0.22 -4.48
C ALA A 55 24.91 0.14 -4.02
N SER A 56 24.20 0.98 -4.77
CA SER A 56 22.81 1.35 -4.47
C SER A 56 21.88 0.15 -4.42
N ARG A 57 22.02 -0.77 -5.40
CA ARG A 57 21.22 -2.01 -5.42
C ARG A 57 21.52 -2.88 -4.21
N SER A 58 22.78 -3.06 -3.84
CA SER A 58 23.16 -3.88 -2.68
C SER A 58 22.65 -3.28 -1.37
N ALA A 59 22.68 -1.95 -1.23
CA ALA A 59 22.15 -1.25 -0.07
C ALA A 59 20.63 -1.48 0.08
N PHE A 60 19.86 -1.33 -1.01
CA PHE A 60 18.43 -1.62 -1.01
C PHE A 60 18.14 -3.08 -0.67
N ILE A 61 18.82 -4.04 -1.32
CA ILE A 61 18.60 -5.48 -1.09
C ILE A 61 18.90 -5.86 0.37
N LYS A 62 19.90 -5.25 1.01
CA LYS A 62 20.16 -5.44 2.44
C LYS A 62 18.95 -5.05 3.29
N VAL A 63 18.39 -3.86 3.06
CA VAL A 63 17.22 -3.36 3.79
C VAL A 63 15.98 -4.21 3.49
N LEU A 64 15.78 -4.61 2.24
CA LEU A 64 14.69 -5.52 1.86
C LEU A 64 14.79 -6.85 2.61
N ASN A 65 15.97 -7.48 2.65
CA ASN A 65 16.16 -8.74 3.37
C ASN A 65 15.89 -8.62 4.87
N GLU A 66 16.24 -7.50 5.50
CA GLU A 66 15.89 -7.22 6.90
C GLU A 66 14.37 -7.14 7.11
N GLN A 67 13.63 -6.54 6.18
CA GLN A 67 12.17 -6.48 6.22
C GLN A 67 11.55 -7.87 5.99
N LEU A 68 12.05 -8.63 5.01
CA LEU A 68 11.58 -10.00 4.75
C LEU A 68 11.83 -10.92 5.96
N ALA A 69 12.95 -10.75 6.66
CA ALA A 69 13.24 -11.49 7.89
C ALA A 69 12.27 -11.17 9.03
N ARG A 70 11.76 -9.93 9.12
CA ARG A 70 10.74 -9.55 10.13
C ARG A 70 9.42 -10.28 9.89
N LEU A 71 9.10 -10.65 8.66
CA LEU A 71 7.90 -11.42 8.33
C LEU A 71 7.92 -12.85 8.90
N ASN A 72 9.10 -13.38 9.24
CA ASN A 72 9.22 -14.70 9.89
C ASN A 72 8.61 -14.73 11.30
N LYS A 73 8.30 -13.56 11.88
CA LYS A 73 7.62 -13.44 13.18
C LYS A 73 6.13 -13.74 13.11
N LEU A 74 5.54 -13.68 11.91
CA LEU A 74 4.14 -14.01 11.70
C LEU A 74 3.90 -15.51 11.92
N PRO A 75 2.71 -15.93 12.38
CA PRO A 75 2.39 -17.34 12.54
C PRO A 75 2.56 -18.13 11.24
N ALA A 76 3.04 -19.37 11.33
CA ALA A 76 3.36 -20.21 10.16
C ALA A 76 2.17 -20.41 9.20
N GLN A 77 0.96 -20.52 9.74
CA GLN A 77 -0.26 -20.60 8.94
C GLN A 77 -0.48 -19.33 8.11
N ALA A 78 -0.33 -18.15 8.72
CA ALA A 78 -0.45 -16.87 8.03
C ALA A 78 0.65 -16.72 6.97
N GLN A 79 1.89 -17.08 7.29
CA GLN A 79 2.99 -17.08 6.33
C GLN A 79 2.67 -17.89 5.08
N THR A 80 2.07 -19.08 5.23
CA THR A 80 1.74 -19.97 4.09
C THR A 80 0.83 -19.28 3.06
N GLY A 81 -0.17 -18.54 3.52
CA GLY A 81 -1.04 -17.74 2.63
C GLY A 81 -0.31 -16.52 2.05
N LEU A 82 0.43 -15.82 2.90
CA LEU A 82 1.13 -14.60 2.53
C LEU A 82 2.27 -14.82 1.53
N ARG A 83 2.92 -15.99 1.48
CA ARG A 83 3.93 -16.30 0.44
C ARG A 83 3.39 -16.24 -0.99
N LYS A 84 2.07 -16.26 -1.17
CA LYS A 84 1.42 -16.09 -2.48
C LYS A 84 1.35 -14.61 -2.92
N VAL A 85 1.50 -13.68 -1.98
CA VAL A 85 1.55 -12.24 -2.23
C VAL A 85 2.92 -11.92 -2.82
N SER A 86 2.91 -11.31 -4.01
CA SER A 86 4.12 -10.80 -4.65
C SER A 86 4.44 -9.41 -4.13
N ILE A 87 5.74 -9.10 -4.01
CA ILE A 87 6.23 -7.78 -3.63
C ILE A 87 6.83 -7.13 -4.88
N TYR A 88 6.12 -6.14 -5.42
CA TYR A 88 6.58 -5.30 -6.51
C TYR A 88 7.48 -4.19 -5.98
N VAL A 89 8.59 -3.97 -6.64
CA VAL A 89 9.58 -2.96 -6.28
C VAL A 89 9.70 -1.99 -7.44
N SER A 90 9.11 -0.82 -7.25
CA SER A 90 9.02 0.25 -8.25
C SER A 90 10.09 1.33 -8.00
N SER A 91 10.42 2.10 -9.04
CA SER A 91 11.34 3.26 -9.00
C SER A 91 10.59 4.59 -8.91
N GLY A 92 9.44 4.63 -8.23
CA GLY A 92 8.63 5.84 -8.08
C GLY A 92 7.72 6.15 -9.26
N THR A 93 7.50 5.19 -10.17
CA THR A 93 6.70 5.39 -11.40
C THR A 93 5.28 5.88 -11.12
N TYR A 94 4.64 5.36 -10.08
CA TYR A 94 3.25 5.67 -9.75
C TYR A 94 3.09 6.49 -8.47
N ARG A 95 3.96 6.25 -7.49
CA ARG A 95 3.97 6.96 -6.21
C ARG A 95 5.41 7.17 -5.75
N ALA A 96 5.75 8.39 -5.35
CA ALA A 96 7.13 8.78 -5.07
C ALA A 96 7.70 8.16 -3.78
N PHE A 97 6.84 7.76 -2.84
CA PHE A 97 7.21 7.30 -1.50
C PHE A 97 6.17 6.35 -0.91
N GLY A 98 6.63 5.40 -0.09
CA GLY A 98 5.79 4.50 0.71
C GLY A 98 5.82 3.05 0.24
N ALA A 99 5.08 2.22 0.96
CA ALA A 99 4.65 0.90 0.54
C ALA A 99 3.11 0.86 0.59
N GLN A 100 2.50 -0.04 -0.17
CA GLN A 100 1.03 -0.19 -0.17
C GLN A 100 0.60 -1.57 -0.68
N HIS A 101 -0.39 -2.16 -0.04
CA HIS A 101 -1.18 -3.25 -0.57
C HIS A 101 -2.29 -2.73 -1.49
N HIS A 102 -2.49 -3.37 -2.63
CA HIS A 102 -3.44 -2.92 -3.66
C HIS A 102 -4.65 -3.85 -3.78
N PRO A 103 -5.83 -3.54 -3.20
CA PRO A 103 -6.96 -4.48 -3.17
C PRO A 103 -7.84 -4.49 -4.43
N SER A 104 -7.71 -3.51 -5.34
CA SER A 104 -8.68 -3.31 -6.43
C SER A 104 -8.03 -3.16 -7.81
N ALA A 105 -8.19 -4.18 -8.65
CA ALA A 105 -7.79 -4.15 -10.06
C ALA A 105 -8.51 -3.05 -10.87
N GLN A 106 -9.77 -2.75 -10.52
CA GLN A 106 -10.52 -1.68 -11.16
C GLN A 106 -9.89 -0.32 -10.87
N TRP A 107 -9.64 -0.03 -9.59
CA TRP A 107 -9.03 1.24 -9.19
C TRP A 107 -7.66 1.42 -9.84
N LEU A 108 -6.83 0.36 -9.84
CA LEU A 108 -5.52 0.36 -10.50
C LEU A 108 -5.62 0.76 -11.97
N ARG A 109 -6.55 0.14 -12.72
CA ARG A 109 -6.78 0.45 -14.13
C ARG A 109 -7.20 1.91 -14.35
N GLU A 110 -8.11 2.40 -13.53
CA GLU A 110 -8.65 3.77 -13.63
C GLU A 110 -7.60 4.84 -13.30
N HIS A 111 -6.57 4.49 -12.52
CA HIS A 111 -5.51 5.40 -12.08
C HIS A 111 -4.16 5.16 -12.75
N GLY A 112 -4.11 4.30 -13.79
CA GLY A 112 -2.91 4.08 -14.61
C GLY A 112 -1.84 3.19 -13.97
N TYR A 113 -2.20 2.41 -12.96
CA TYR A 113 -1.32 1.40 -12.37
C TYR A 113 -1.43 0.04 -13.11
N PRO A 114 -0.43 -0.86 -12.98
CA PRO A 114 -0.54 -2.24 -13.44
C PRO A 114 -1.62 -2.97 -12.68
N VAL A 115 -2.53 -3.63 -13.40
CA VAL A 115 -3.64 -4.37 -12.78
C VAL A 115 -3.16 -5.62 -12.04
N GLU A 116 -1.96 -6.10 -12.37
CA GLU A 116 -1.26 -7.21 -11.75
C GLU A 116 -0.83 -6.92 -10.29
N PHE A 117 -0.87 -5.64 -9.87
CA PHE A 117 -0.68 -5.28 -8.48
C PHE A 117 -1.86 -5.70 -7.60
N ALA A 118 -3.04 -5.98 -8.17
CA ALA A 118 -4.22 -6.35 -7.38
C ALA A 118 -3.95 -7.59 -6.50
N GLY A 119 -4.22 -7.48 -5.20
CA GLY A 119 -3.95 -8.48 -4.16
C GLY A 119 -2.48 -8.60 -3.75
N ASN A 120 -1.61 -7.72 -4.27
CA ASN A 120 -0.17 -7.71 -4.05
C ASN A 120 0.30 -6.42 -3.37
N ILE A 121 1.57 -6.39 -3.01
CA ILE A 121 2.22 -5.26 -2.34
C ILE A 121 3.15 -4.56 -3.32
N GLU A 122 3.20 -3.23 -3.24
CA GLU A 122 4.16 -2.39 -3.93
C GLU A 122 5.04 -1.64 -2.90
N ILE A 123 6.36 -1.79 -3.00
CA ILE A 123 7.32 -0.80 -2.54
C ILE A 123 7.39 0.27 -3.63
N CYS A 124 6.83 1.45 -3.35
CA CYS A 124 6.52 2.46 -4.37
C CYS A 124 7.79 3.05 -5.01
N ASN A 125 8.84 3.22 -4.20
CA ASN A 125 10.13 3.72 -4.65
C ASN A 125 11.27 3.10 -3.84
N TRP A 126 12.03 2.19 -4.46
CA TRP A 126 13.14 1.50 -3.78
C TRP A 126 14.22 2.45 -3.26
N LYS A 127 14.40 3.63 -3.88
CA LYS A 127 15.39 4.63 -3.45
C LYS A 127 15.02 5.27 -2.11
N GLU A 128 13.72 5.37 -1.83
CA GLU A 128 13.19 5.97 -0.60
C GLU A 128 12.90 4.92 0.48
N PHE A 129 13.05 3.64 0.17
CA PHE A 129 12.64 2.56 1.06
C PHE A 129 13.38 2.58 2.41
N THR A 130 14.67 2.93 2.41
CA THR A 130 15.44 3.10 3.64
C THR A 130 14.86 4.20 4.53
N ALA A 131 14.43 5.32 3.95
CA ALA A 131 13.81 6.41 4.71
C ALA A 131 12.46 5.96 5.30
N LEU A 132 11.66 5.22 4.52
CA LEU A 132 10.41 4.63 4.99
C LEU A 132 10.63 3.74 6.21
N VAL A 133 11.53 2.75 6.12
CA VAL A 133 11.73 1.80 7.22
C VAL A 133 12.46 2.40 8.43
N ASN A 134 13.12 3.56 8.27
CA ASN A 134 13.64 4.31 9.41
C ASN A 134 12.50 5.00 10.18
N SER A 135 11.45 5.46 9.50
CA SER A 135 10.27 6.06 10.14
C SER A 135 9.20 5.05 10.55
N GLN A 136 9.12 3.90 9.89
CA GLN A 136 8.14 2.85 10.17
C GLN A 136 8.85 1.49 10.05
N PRO A 137 9.49 1.03 11.13
CA PRO A 137 10.37 -0.14 11.06
C PRO A 137 9.68 -1.39 10.53
N TYR A 138 8.39 -1.57 10.75
CA TYR A 138 7.66 -2.76 10.30
C TYR A 138 6.75 -2.49 9.09
N ALA A 139 7.09 -1.49 8.26
CA ALA A 139 6.32 -1.12 7.07
C ALA A 139 5.98 -2.29 6.13
N LEU A 140 6.89 -3.24 5.88
CA LEU A 140 6.53 -4.39 5.04
C LEU A 140 5.57 -5.37 5.74
N LEU A 141 5.67 -5.50 7.07
CA LEU A 141 4.72 -6.29 7.86
C LEU A 141 3.35 -5.61 7.90
N HIS A 142 3.30 -4.28 7.98
CA HIS A 142 2.08 -3.49 7.85
C HIS A 142 1.33 -3.83 6.57
N GLU A 143 2.01 -3.78 5.42
CA GLU A 143 1.38 -4.12 4.14
C GLU A 143 0.98 -5.60 4.05
N MET A 144 1.75 -6.49 4.68
CA MET A 144 1.38 -7.91 4.78
C MET A 144 0.15 -8.13 5.69
N ALA A 145 -0.10 -7.27 6.68
CA ALA A 145 -1.32 -7.30 7.46
C ALA A 145 -2.53 -6.92 6.58
N HIS A 146 -2.41 -5.88 5.76
CA HIS A 146 -3.44 -5.55 4.76
C HIS A 146 -3.70 -6.71 3.80
N ALA A 147 -2.65 -7.34 3.28
CA ALA A 147 -2.77 -8.50 2.40
C ALA A 147 -3.42 -9.70 3.11
N TYR A 148 -3.06 -9.96 4.38
CA TYR A 148 -3.67 -11.03 5.17
C TYR A 148 -5.16 -10.80 5.39
N HIS A 149 -5.54 -9.57 5.74
CA HIS A 149 -6.94 -9.19 5.91
C HIS A 149 -7.71 -9.32 4.59
N PHE A 150 -7.11 -8.92 3.47
CA PHE A 150 -7.69 -9.11 2.14
C PHE A 150 -7.92 -10.58 1.78
N GLN A 151 -7.02 -11.48 2.19
CA GLN A 151 -7.17 -12.94 1.99
C GLN A 151 -8.24 -13.57 2.88
N HIS A 152 -8.65 -12.90 3.97
CA HIS A 152 -9.54 -13.43 5.00
C HIS A 152 -10.67 -12.42 5.33
N PRO A 153 -11.59 -12.17 4.38
CA PRO A 153 -12.68 -11.22 4.55
C PRO A 153 -13.62 -11.57 5.72
N GLU A 154 -13.64 -12.83 6.18
CA GLU A 154 -14.40 -13.25 7.36
C GLU A 154 -13.90 -12.62 8.68
N LEU A 155 -12.67 -12.10 8.70
CA LEU A 155 -12.07 -11.47 9.89
C LEU A 155 -12.47 -9.99 10.05
N ASP A 156 -13.00 -9.36 9.00
CA ASP A 156 -13.31 -7.92 8.96
C ASP A 156 -14.23 -7.49 10.10
N ALA A 157 -15.27 -8.29 10.39
CA ALA A 157 -16.20 -8.00 11.46
C ALA A 157 -15.53 -8.03 12.85
N ALA A 158 -14.53 -8.89 13.07
CA ALA A 158 -13.80 -8.94 14.34
C ALA A 158 -12.88 -7.74 14.51
N ILE A 159 -12.18 -7.35 13.44
CA ILE A 159 -11.32 -6.18 13.39
C ILE A 159 -12.13 -4.89 13.60
N LEU A 160 -13.25 -4.74 12.88
CA LEU A 160 -14.13 -3.58 12.98
C LEU A 160 -14.67 -3.39 14.39
N ARG A 161 -15.10 -4.47 15.07
CA ARG A 161 -15.57 -4.39 16.46
C ARG A 161 -14.48 -3.88 17.42
N ALA A 162 -13.25 -4.38 17.30
CA ALA A 162 -12.14 -3.92 18.14
C ALA A 162 -11.80 -2.44 17.87
N TYR A 163 -11.77 -2.05 16.59
CA TYR A 163 -11.58 -0.66 16.17
C TYR A 163 -12.66 0.28 16.72
N ASP A 164 -13.94 -0.09 16.63
CA ASP A 164 -15.05 0.72 17.14
C ASP A 164 -14.97 0.89 18.66
N ASN A 165 -14.56 -0.16 19.39
CA ASN A 165 -14.33 -0.08 20.82
C ASN A 165 -13.15 0.86 21.17
N ALA A 166 -12.03 0.77 20.43
CA ALA A 166 -10.90 1.68 20.61
C ALA A 166 -11.31 3.14 20.35
N LYS A 167 -12.13 3.40 19.32
CA LYS A 167 -12.68 4.74 19.04
C LYS A 167 -13.58 5.25 20.13
N ALA A 168 -14.51 4.42 20.61
CA ALA A 168 -15.43 4.79 21.69
C ALA A 168 -14.68 5.09 22.99
N ALA A 169 -13.57 4.38 23.25
CA ALA A 169 -12.69 4.62 24.38
C ALA A 169 -11.74 5.83 24.21
N GLY A 170 -11.72 6.48 23.04
CA GLY A 170 -10.84 7.62 22.75
C GLY A 170 -9.36 7.26 22.64
N LEU A 171 -9.04 5.98 22.42
CA LEU A 171 -7.66 5.52 22.22
C LEU A 171 -7.08 6.12 20.94
N TYR A 172 -5.75 6.20 20.87
CA TYR A 172 -4.99 6.64 19.69
C TYR A 172 -5.18 8.12 19.29
N ARG A 173 -6.01 8.90 19.97
CA ARG A 173 -6.27 10.32 19.65
C ARG A 173 -5.13 11.27 19.98
N LYS A 174 -4.35 10.94 21.01
CA LYS A 174 -3.26 11.76 21.55
C LYS A 174 -2.14 10.84 22.05
N VAL A 175 -1.34 10.35 21.12
CA VAL A 175 -0.23 9.45 21.38
C VAL A 175 1.06 10.03 20.82
N THR A 176 2.20 9.58 21.34
CA THR A 176 3.51 9.95 20.82
C THR A 176 3.83 9.17 19.54
N ARG A 177 4.74 9.72 18.74
CA ARG A 177 5.28 9.07 17.53
C ARG A 177 6.79 9.17 17.54
N ASP A 178 7.50 8.15 17.05
CA ASP A 178 8.96 8.07 17.01
C ASP A 178 9.62 8.33 18.39
N HIS A 179 8.94 7.96 19.49
CA HIS A 179 9.35 8.23 20.87
C HIS A 179 9.55 9.72 21.20
N ARG A 180 8.97 10.62 20.40
CA ARG A 180 9.02 12.07 20.60
C ARG A 180 7.89 12.55 21.52
N PRO A 181 8.08 13.63 22.31
CA PRO A 181 7.10 14.05 23.32
C PRO A 181 5.80 14.64 22.74
N GLU A 182 5.79 15.05 21.47
CA GLU A 182 4.62 15.63 20.83
C GLU A 182 3.49 14.60 20.67
N LEU A 183 2.29 14.99 21.10
CA LEU A 183 1.09 14.15 20.96
C LEU A 183 0.38 14.45 19.64
N GLN A 184 -0.03 13.38 18.97
CA GLN A 184 -0.80 13.44 17.74
C GLN A 184 -1.80 12.28 17.65
N GLU A 185 -2.68 12.34 16.66
CA GLU A 185 -3.58 11.24 16.35
C GLU A 185 -2.80 10.15 15.60
N ALA A 186 -2.87 8.92 16.10
CA ALA A 186 -2.21 7.77 15.48
C ALA A 186 -2.94 7.34 14.21
N TYR A 187 -2.16 6.86 13.23
CA TYR A 187 -2.69 6.42 11.95
C TYR A 187 -3.69 5.26 12.09
N ALA A 188 -3.53 4.44 13.13
CA ALA A 188 -4.44 3.37 13.53
C ALA A 188 -5.92 3.80 13.64
N ILE A 189 -6.25 5.06 13.91
CA ILE A 189 -7.65 5.48 14.06
C ILE A 189 -8.34 5.90 12.75
N SER A 190 -7.59 5.96 11.66
CA SER A 190 -8.09 6.39 10.35
C SER A 190 -9.20 5.47 9.80
N ASN A 191 -8.99 4.15 9.86
CA ASN A 191 -9.99 3.13 9.58
C ASN A 191 -9.57 1.78 10.22
N HIS A 192 -10.47 0.80 10.24
CA HIS A 192 -10.25 -0.48 10.91
C HIS A 192 -9.17 -1.35 10.26
N ARG A 193 -8.86 -1.16 8.97
CA ARG A 193 -7.76 -1.87 8.31
C ARG A 193 -6.41 -1.35 8.78
N GLU A 194 -6.26 -0.03 8.84
CA GLU A 194 -5.03 0.60 9.37
C GLU A 194 -4.85 0.32 10.84
N TYR A 195 -5.94 0.32 11.62
CA TYR A 195 -5.93 -0.17 13.00
C TYR A 195 -5.31 -1.57 13.11
N PHE A 196 -5.75 -2.52 12.28
CA PHE A 196 -5.21 -3.87 12.30
C PHE A 196 -3.72 -3.92 11.91
N ALA A 197 -3.32 -3.16 10.89
CA ALA A 197 -1.94 -3.15 10.40
C ALA A 197 -0.97 -2.54 11.42
N GLU A 198 -1.27 -1.35 11.95
CA GLU A 198 -0.49 -0.65 12.97
C GLU A 198 -0.34 -1.48 14.25
N LEU A 199 -1.44 -2.06 14.74
CA LEU A 199 -1.38 -2.91 15.93
C LEU A 199 -0.57 -4.18 15.69
N SER A 200 -0.58 -4.71 14.47
CA SER A 200 0.27 -5.86 14.09
C SER A 200 1.76 -5.52 14.15
N GLU A 201 2.14 -4.29 13.79
CA GLU A 201 3.52 -3.80 13.96
C GLU A 201 3.93 -3.82 15.43
N ALA A 202 3.12 -3.22 16.32
CA ALA A 202 3.40 -3.24 17.75
C ALA A 202 3.44 -4.66 18.33
N TYR A 203 2.57 -5.56 17.86
CA TYR A 203 2.47 -6.92 18.38
C TYR A 203 3.67 -7.81 18.03
N PHE A 204 4.11 -7.79 16.77
CA PHE A 204 5.23 -8.61 16.31
C PHE A 204 6.58 -7.89 16.40
N GLY A 205 6.58 -6.58 16.62
CA GLY A 205 7.77 -5.76 16.48
C GLY A 205 7.66 -4.43 17.20
N GLU A 206 7.77 -3.37 16.41
CA GLU A 206 7.74 -1.99 16.84
C GLU A 206 6.85 -1.19 15.90
N ASN A 207 5.86 -0.49 16.45
CA ASN A 207 5.09 0.51 15.73
C ASN A 207 5.80 1.88 15.81
N ASP A 208 5.54 2.80 14.89
CA ASP A 208 6.07 4.17 14.98
C ASP A 208 5.21 5.08 15.85
N PHE A 209 3.96 4.71 16.15
CA PHE A 209 3.09 5.36 17.14
C PHE A 209 2.96 4.52 18.42
N PHE A 210 2.84 5.19 19.58
CA PHE A 210 2.47 4.51 20.82
C PHE A 210 1.06 3.88 20.71
N PRO A 211 0.85 2.64 21.20
CA PRO A 211 1.81 1.76 21.87
C PRO A 211 2.83 1.18 20.89
N TYR A 212 4.11 1.31 21.23
CA TYR A 212 5.20 0.96 20.35
C TYR A 212 5.40 -0.55 20.31
N HIS A 213 5.24 -1.25 21.43
CA HIS A 213 5.57 -2.68 21.53
C HIS A 213 4.45 -3.49 22.18
N ARG A 214 4.51 -4.82 22.02
CA ARG A 214 3.49 -5.78 22.45
C ARG A 214 3.05 -5.63 23.91
N ALA A 215 3.99 -5.35 24.82
CA ALA A 215 3.68 -5.20 26.25
C ALA A 215 2.84 -3.94 26.52
N GLU A 216 3.18 -2.82 25.87
CA GLU A 216 2.43 -1.57 25.96
C GLU A 216 1.06 -1.73 25.33
N LEU A 217 0.98 -2.38 24.15
CA LEU A 217 -0.28 -2.65 23.46
C LEU A 217 -1.23 -3.45 24.35
N ARG A 218 -0.73 -4.48 25.03
CA ARG A 218 -1.53 -5.30 25.94
C ARG A 218 -2.15 -4.49 27.09
N GLN A 219 -1.43 -3.48 27.58
CA GLN A 219 -1.89 -2.62 28.66
C GLN A 219 -2.81 -1.51 28.17
N TYR A 220 -2.48 -0.90 27.03
CA TYR A 220 -3.18 0.26 26.48
C TYR A 220 -4.48 -0.11 25.78
N ASP A 221 -4.46 -1.15 24.94
CA ASP A 221 -5.61 -1.65 24.20
C ASP A 221 -5.71 -3.18 24.32
N ALA A 222 -6.20 -3.64 25.47
CA ALA A 222 -6.37 -5.06 25.74
C ALA A 222 -7.36 -5.75 24.75
N GLN A 223 -8.31 -5.01 24.19
CA GLN A 223 -9.26 -5.56 23.22
C GLN A 223 -8.63 -5.71 21.83
N GLY A 224 -7.86 -4.71 21.38
CA GLY A 224 -7.03 -4.80 20.17
C GLY A 224 -6.00 -5.91 20.27
N TYR A 225 -5.35 -6.05 21.44
CA TYR A 225 -4.43 -7.14 21.72
C TYR A 225 -5.11 -8.52 21.59
N ALA A 226 -6.30 -8.70 22.18
CA ALA A 226 -7.05 -9.95 22.08
C ALA A 226 -7.55 -10.23 20.65
N MET A 227 -7.93 -9.18 19.92
CA MET A 227 -8.28 -9.28 18.50
C MET A 227 -7.11 -9.84 17.68
N LEU A 228 -5.88 -9.35 17.91
CA LEU A 228 -4.70 -9.84 17.20
C LEU A 228 -4.42 -11.32 17.49
N GLU A 229 -4.54 -11.76 18.76
CA GLU A 229 -4.36 -13.17 19.12
C GLU A 229 -5.36 -14.08 18.39
N SER A 230 -6.59 -13.61 18.20
CA SER A 230 -7.64 -14.33 17.46
C SER A 230 -7.42 -14.30 15.95
N VAL A 231 -7.23 -13.13 15.36
CA VAL A 231 -7.11 -12.91 13.90
C VAL A 231 -5.85 -13.57 13.33
N TRP A 232 -4.72 -13.45 14.04
CA TRP A 232 -3.47 -14.12 13.67
C TRP A 232 -3.40 -15.58 14.16
N LYS A 233 -4.40 -16.07 14.91
CA LYS A 233 -4.46 -17.46 15.41
C LYS A 233 -3.23 -17.85 16.25
N ILE A 234 -2.82 -16.98 17.17
CA ILE A 234 -1.64 -17.18 18.02
C ILE A 234 -1.89 -18.22 19.13
N LEU A 235 -3.14 -18.40 19.54
CA LEU A 235 -3.55 -19.27 20.66
C LEU A 235 -4.22 -20.58 20.23
N VAL A 236 -3.94 -21.08 19.03
CA VAL A 236 -4.47 -22.37 18.53
C VAL A 236 -3.41 -23.45 18.63
#